data_AF-A0A2B7ZXR2-F1
#
_entry.id   AF-A0A2B7ZXR2-F1
#
_cell.length_a   1.000
_cell.length_b   1.000
_cell.length_c   1.000
_cell.angle_alpha   90.00
_cell.angle_beta   90.00
_cell.angle_gamma   90.00
#
_symmetry.space_group_name_H-M   'P 1'
#
loop_
_entity.id
_entity.type
_entity.pdbx_description
1 polymer ?
#
loop_
_entity_poly.entity_id
_entity_poly.type
_entity_poly.pdbx_seq_one_letter_code
_entity_poly.pdbx_strand_id
1 'polypeptide(L)'
;MLEFDAVTDAQTADICAPLHGTVLPFDHPFWKTYYPPNHWNCRSAVRQLNSGTDSARVTPEGDLKHIDIKPMFRINMAERGLAFPAEHPYFKEAPEWVMRQGSAAYKT
;
A
#
# COMPACT_ATOMS: atom_id res chain seq x y z
N MET A 1 -2.47 -14.42 5.47
CA MET A 1 -2.72 -13.14 6.18
C MET A 1 -1.65 -12.15 5.77
N LEU A 2 -1.95 -10.86 5.82
CA LEU A 2 -0.99 -9.78 5.58
C LEU A 2 -0.80 -8.99 6.87
N GLU A 3 0.43 -8.57 7.15
CA GLU A 3 0.80 -7.68 8.23
C GLU A 3 1.40 -6.39 7.68
N PHE A 4 0.95 -5.24 8.19
CA PHE A 4 1.59 -3.95 7.93
C PHE A 4 2.84 -3.83 8.79
N ASP A 5 4.01 -3.78 8.16
CA ASP A 5 5.31 -3.73 8.82
C ASP A 5 5.95 -2.36 8.62
N ALA A 6 5.70 -1.45 9.56
CA ALA A 6 6.48 -0.21 9.64
C ALA A 6 7.86 -0.50 10.24
N VAL A 7 8.90 0.14 9.72
CA VAL A 7 10.14 0.28 10.49
C VAL A 7 9.82 0.98 11.81
N THR A 8 10.41 0.56 12.92
CA THR A 8 10.15 1.11 14.26
C THR A 8 11.38 1.84 14.80
N ASP A 9 11.74 2.94 14.16
CA ASP A 9 12.84 3.81 14.60
C ASP A 9 12.38 5.27 14.75
N ALA A 10 13.29 6.13 15.20
CA ALA A 10 12.98 7.55 15.43
C ALA A 10 12.65 8.35 14.15
N GLN A 11 12.87 7.77 12.96
CA GLN A 11 12.57 8.38 11.66
C GLN A 11 11.28 7.83 11.03
N THR A 12 10.53 6.98 11.74
CA THR A 12 9.24 6.50 11.27
C THR A 12 8.23 7.63 11.29
N ALA A 13 7.56 7.87 10.17
CA ALA A 13 6.53 8.91 10.09
C ALA A 13 5.36 8.59 11.03
N ASP A 14 4.79 9.63 11.63
CA ASP A 14 3.66 9.53 12.57
C ASP A 14 2.44 8.79 11.99
N ILE A 15 2.31 8.77 10.66
CA ILE A 15 1.22 8.06 9.97
C ILE A 15 1.47 6.57 9.75
N CYS A 16 2.71 6.10 9.90
CA CYS A 16 3.07 4.70 9.69
C CYS A 16 3.17 3.92 11.00
N ALA A 17 3.68 4.54 12.07
CA ALA A 17 3.84 3.89 13.37
C ALA A 17 2.52 3.29 13.91
N PRO A 18 1.35 3.97 13.83
CA PRO A 18 0.10 3.42 14.35
C PRO A 18 -0.47 2.26 13.52
N LEU A 19 0.01 2.06 12.28
CA LEU A 19 -0.41 0.96 11.41
C LEU A 19 0.43 -0.30 11.63
N HIS A 20 1.61 -0.18 12.24
CA HIS A 20 2.50 -1.31 12.51
C HIS A 20 1.79 -2.44 13.26
N GLY A 21 1.93 -3.67 12.79
CA GLY A 21 1.31 -4.85 13.37
C GLY A 21 -0.18 -5.02 13.04
N THR A 22 -0.74 -4.20 12.13
CA THR A 22 -2.09 -4.44 11.60
C THR A 22 -2.09 -5.71 10.77
N VAL A 23 -2.88 -6.71 11.20
CA VAL A 23 -2.95 -8.03 10.58
C VAL A 23 -4.36 -8.27 10.05
N LEU A 24 -4.49 -8.42 8.73
CA LEU A 24 -5.78 -8.58 8.06
C LEU A 24 -5.71 -9.62 6.93
N PRO A 25 -6.86 -10.17 6.49
CA PRO A 25 -6.96 -10.95 5.25
C PRO A 25 -6.43 -10.16 4.04
N PHE A 26 -5.89 -10.85 3.03
CA PHE A 26 -5.22 -10.17 1.90
C PHE A 26 -6.17 -9.33 1.04
N ASP A 27 -7.46 -9.67 1.05
CA ASP A 27 -8.54 -9.03 0.31
C ASP A 27 -9.28 -7.95 1.13
N HIS A 28 -8.85 -7.70 2.38
CA HIS A 28 -9.48 -6.71 3.24
C HIS A 28 -9.40 -5.29 2.62
N PRO A 29 -10.50 -4.50 2.65
CA PRO A 29 -10.53 -3.16 2.02
C PRO A 29 -9.50 -2.18 2.59
N PHE A 30 -9.01 -2.40 3.81
CA PHE A 30 -7.89 -1.66 4.39
C PHE A 30 -6.70 -1.55 3.43
N TRP A 31 -6.33 -2.65 2.76
CA TRP A 31 -5.18 -2.67 1.87
C TRP A 31 -5.37 -1.80 0.62
N LYS A 32 -6.61 -1.46 0.23
CA LYS A 32 -6.84 -0.58 -0.92
C LYS A 32 -6.33 0.84 -0.68
N THR A 33 -6.26 1.26 0.59
CA THR A 33 -5.92 2.63 0.99
C THR A 33 -4.60 2.73 1.73
N TYR A 34 -4.28 1.74 2.58
CA TYR A 34 -3.14 1.81 3.51
C TYR A 34 -1.95 0.94 3.07
N TYR A 35 -1.98 0.32 1.89
CA TYR A 35 -0.86 -0.47 1.40
C TYR A 35 0.31 0.45 1.01
N PRO A 36 1.52 0.24 1.55
CA PRO A 36 2.67 1.10 1.28
C PRO A 36 3.02 1.23 -0.21
N PRO A 37 3.57 2.39 -0.64
CA PRO A 37 3.98 3.53 0.17
C PRO A 37 2.81 4.47 0.57
N ASN A 38 2.80 4.93 1.83
CA ASN A 38 1.74 5.83 2.36
C ASN A 38 2.13 7.32 2.35
N HIS A 39 3.39 7.64 2.07
CA HIS A 39 3.94 8.99 1.93
C HIS A 39 5.30 8.95 1.21
N TRP A 40 5.85 10.13 0.94
CA TRP A 40 7.22 10.25 0.40
C TRP A 40 8.25 9.65 1.35
N ASN A 41 9.20 8.89 0.80
CA ASN A 41 10.23 8.19 1.56
C ASN A 41 9.66 7.21 2.61
N CYS A 42 8.48 6.63 2.34
CA CYS A 42 7.91 5.59 3.18
C CYS A 42 8.80 4.35 3.15
N ARG A 43 9.14 3.83 4.33
CA ARG A 43 9.97 2.63 4.51
C ARG A 43 9.18 1.42 4.99
N SER A 44 7.87 1.58 5.17
CA SER A 44 6.99 0.49 5.57
C SER A 44 6.80 -0.51 4.42
N ALA A 45 6.56 -1.76 4.78
CA ALA A 45 6.26 -2.85 3.85
C ALA A 45 5.02 -3.63 4.32
N VAL A 46 4.60 -4.60 3.53
CA VAL A 46 3.60 -5.60 3.93
C VAL A 46 4.25 -6.97 3.89
N ARG A 47 4.13 -7.70 5.00
CA ARG A 47 4.65 -9.07 5.13
C ARG A 47 3.52 -10.08 5.01
N GLN A 48 3.74 -11.15 4.25
CA GLN A 48 2.82 -12.28 4.20
C GLN A 48 3.12 -13.22 5.37
N LEU A 49 2.12 -13.45 6.21
CA LEU A 49 2.23 -14.37 7.35
C LEU A 49 1.84 -15.79 6.95
N ASN A 50 2.51 -16.79 7.53
CA ASN A 50 2.30 -18.19 7.23
C ASN A 50 1.22 -18.79 8.15
N SER A 51 0.25 -19.48 7.55
CA SER A 51 -0.95 -20.00 8.22
C SER A 51 -0.68 -21.09 9.26
N GLY A 52 0.53 -21.69 9.29
CA GLY A 52 0.86 -22.81 10.17
C GLY A 52 1.62 -22.47 11.46
N THR A 53 2.32 -21.33 11.52
CA THR A 53 3.16 -20.92 12.67
C THR A 53 2.72 -19.62 13.29
N ASP A 54 2.16 -18.71 12.48
CA ASP A 54 1.68 -17.44 12.97
C ASP A 54 0.24 -17.64 13.41
N SER A 55 0.01 -17.73 14.72
CA SER A 55 -1.29 -17.46 15.32
C SER A 55 -1.61 -15.97 15.16
N ALA A 56 -1.64 -15.53 13.91
CA ALA A 56 -1.79 -14.15 13.49
C ALA A 56 -3.19 -13.71 13.90
N ARG A 57 -3.27 -13.04 15.05
CA ARG A 57 -4.53 -12.49 15.53
C ARG A 57 -4.94 -11.42 14.53
N VAL A 58 -6.09 -11.64 13.88
CA VAL A 58 -6.72 -10.62 13.05
C VAL A 58 -6.93 -9.39 13.92
N THR A 59 -6.49 -8.23 13.45
CA THR A 59 -6.79 -6.97 14.12
C THR A 59 -8.30 -6.75 14.09
N PRO A 60 -8.99 -6.58 15.24
CA PRO A 60 -10.42 -6.29 15.26
C PRO A 60 -10.75 -4.99 14.52
N GLU A 61 -11.91 -4.93 13.88
CA GLU A 61 -12.34 -3.76 13.10
C GLU A 61 -12.31 -2.46 13.93
N GLY A 62 -12.74 -2.53 15.19
CA GLY A 62 -12.75 -1.37 16.10
C GLY A 62 -11.36 -0.84 16.48
N ASP A 63 -10.31 -1.62 16.28
CA ASP A 63 -8.93 -1.23 16.58
C ASP A 63 -8.21 -0.62 15.37
N LEU A 64 -8.78 -0.75 14.17
CA LEU A 64 -8.19 -0.23 12.93
C LEU A 64 -8.01 1.28 12.99
N LYS A 65 -6.81 1.73 12.66
CA LYS A 65 -6.47 3.15 12.64
C LYS A 65 -6.80 3.72 11.27
N HIS A 66 -7.67 4.73 11.26
CA HIS A 66 -7.99 5.49 10.06
C HIS A 66 -7.16 6.77 10.04
N ILE A 67 -6.08 6.74 9.24
CA ILE A 67 -5.12 7.84 9.15
C ILE A 67 -5.31 8.55 7.82
N ASP A 68 -5.23 9.87 7.82
CA ASP A 68 -5.33 10.65 6.59
C ASP A 68 -4.05 10.54 5.75
N ILE A 69 -4.08 9.63 4.79
CA ILE A 69 -3.03 9.49 3.77
C ILE A 69 -3.28 10.50 2.66
N LYS A 70 -2.24 11.10 2.07
CA LYS A 70 -2.44 12.01 0.92
C LYS A 70 -3.06 11.25 -0.26
N PRO A 71 -3.99 11.85 -1.02
CA PRO A 71 -4.73 11.14 -2.09
C PRO A 71 -3.86 10.34 -3.07
N MET A 72 -2.68 10.84 -3.43
CA MET A 72 -1.71 10.17 -4.31
C MET A 72 -1.26 8.78 -3.83
N PHE A 73 -1.28 8.53 -2.51
CA PHE A 73 -0.82 7.28 -1.90
C PHE A 73 -1.97 6.35 -1.49
N ARG A 74 -3.23 6.75 -1.68
CA ARG A 74 -4.41 5.93 -1.32
C ARG A 74 -4.71 4.87 -2.40
N ILE A 75 -3.70 4.09 -2.80
CA ILE A 75 -3.85 3.07 -3.84
C ILE A 75 -2.91 1.88 -3.60
N ASN A 76 -3.49 0.69 -3.64
CA ASN A 76 -2.70 -0.54 -3.74
C ASN A 76 -2.21 -0.76 -5.18
N MET A 77 -0.99 -0.31 -5.45
CA MET A 77 -0.36 -0.48 -6.77
C MET A 77 -0.16 -1.95 -7.14
N ALA A 78 0.11 -2.83 -6.16
CA ALA A 78 0.31 -4.25 -6.39
C ALA A 78 -0.98 -4.96 -6.80
N GLU A 79 -2.10 -4.67 -6.14
CA GLU A 79 -3.43 -5.19 -6.51
C GLU A 79 -3.84 -4.71 -7.90
N ARG A 80 -3.52 -3.45 -8.25
CA ARG A 80 -3.88 -2.85 -9.54
C ARG A 80 -2.90 -3.20 -10.66
N GLY A 81 -1.77 -3.83 -10.35
CA GLY A 81 -0.71 -4.11 -11.32
C GLY A 81 -0.10 -2.85 -11.93
N LEU A 82 -0.05 -1.73 -11.19
CA LEU A 82 0.43 -0.44 -11.70
C LEU A 82 1.84 -0.14 -11.17
N ALA A 83 2.70 0.47 -11.99
CA ALA A 83 3.94 1.08 -11.48
C ALA A 83 3.71 2.49 -10.93
N PHE A 84 2.79 3.25 -11.52
CA PHE A 84 2.40 4.59 -11.10
C PHE A 84 0.87 4.75 -11.16
N PRO A 85 0.26 5.56 -10.28
CA PRO A 85 -1.15 5.91 -10.38
C PRO A 85 -1.48 6.57 -11.72
N ALA A 86 -2.69 6.38 -12.24
CA ALA A 86 -3.07 6.89 -13.57
C ALA A 86 -2.98 8.42 -13.69
N GLU A 87 -3.23 9.14 -12.61
CA GLU A 87 -3.17 10.61 -12.53
C GLU A 87 -1.78 11.15 -12.12
N HIS A 88 -0.74 10.31 -12.14
CA HIS A 88 0.60 10.72 -11.72
C HIS A 88 1.21 11.79 -12.67
N PRO A 89 1.91 12.82 -12.15
CA PRO A 89 2.49 13.89 -12.96
C PRO A 89 3.39 13.44 -14.12
N TYR A 90 3.98 12.25 -14.05
CA TYR A 90 4.78 11.66 -15.14
C TYR A 90 4.02 11.53 -16.45
N PHE A 91 2.68 11.44 -16.41
CA PHE A 91 1.86 11.27 -17.59
C PHE A 91 1.34 12.59 -18.18
N LYS A 92 1.50 13.72 -17.48
CA LYS A 92 0.92 15.01 -17.89
C LYS A 92 1.39 15.47 -19.27
N GLU A 93 2.65 15.21 -19.59
CA GLU A 93 3.31 15.64 -20.84
C GLU A 93 3.88 14.44 -21.60
N ALA A 94 3.51 13.22 -21.21
CA ALA A 94 3.99 12.02 -21.87
C ALA A 94 3.46 11.97 -23.31
N PRO A 95 4.31 11.74 -24.32
CA PRO A 95 3.85 11.55 -25.69
C PRO A 95 2.83 10.42 -25.78
N GLU A 96 1.81 10.57 -26.64
CA GLU A 96 0.73 9.58 -26.78
C GLU A 96 1.26 8.16 -27.07
N TRP A 97 2.33 8.05 -27.86
CA TRP A 97 2.94 6.76 -28.18
C TRP A 97 3.53 6.07 -26.95
N VAL A 98 4.08 6.84 -25.99
CA VAL A 98 4.58 6.32 -24.71
C VAL A 98 3.42 5.79 -23.87
N MET A 99 2.34 6.56 -23.78
CA MET A 99 1.14 6.14 -23.07
C MET A 99 0.52 4.89 -23.68
N ARG A 100 0.47 4.80 -25.01
CA ARG A 100 -0.07 3.65 -25.75
C ARG A 100 0.78 2.39 -25.58
N GLN A 101 2.10 2.50 -25.69
CA GLN A 101 3.01 1.35 -25.54
C GLN A 101 3.10 0.91 -24.07
N GLY A 102 3.22 1.86 -23.14
CA GLY A 102 3.33 1.58 -21.71
C GLY A 102 2.07 0.94 -21.14
N SER A 103 0.88 1.43 -21.51
CA SER A 103 -0.39 0.83 -21.07
C SER A 103 -0.64 -0.57 -21.63
N ALA A 104 -0.06 -0.91 -22.78
CA ALA A 104 -0.16 -2.26 -23.34
C ALA A 104 0.53 -3.32 -22.47
N ALA A 105 1.54 -2.94 -21.68
CA ALA A 105 2.21 -3.85 -20.75
C ALA A 105 1.31 -4.29 -19.57
N TYR A 106 0.21 -3.59 -19.31
CA TYR A 106 -0.70 -3.84 -18.19
C TYR A 106 -2.04 -4.47 -18.60
N LYS A 107 -2.25 -4.72 -19.91
CA LYS A 107 -3.45 -5.41 -20.41
C LYS A 107 -3.23 -6.93 -20.34
N THR A 108 -3.78 -7.57 -19.31
CA THR A 108 -4.02 -9.01 -19.26
C THR A 108 -5.26 -9.40 -20.05
#